data_AF-A0AAD6DJ90-F1
#
_entry.id   AF-A0AAD6DJ90-F1
#
_cell.length_a   1.000
_cell.length_b   1.000
_cell.length_c   1.000
_cell.angle_alpha   90.00
_cell.angle_beta   90.00
_cell.angle_gamma   90.00
#
_symmetry.space_group_name_H-M   'P 1'
#
loop_
_entity.id
_entity.type
_entity.pdbx_description
1 polymer ?
#
loop_
_entity_poly.entity_id
_entity_poly.type
_entity_poly.pdbx_seq_one_letter_code
_entity_poly.pdbx_strand_id
1 'polypeptide(L)'
;MLFLGSYTLILALIQHIYFLRAAAKRRPEKEQEVPSTDMIEVERALRNWQNGWNQDPESFLGPGSPLGPISFNATALLRMAYIRLNVDLGSWRALNTHDPHDIAVSIYRSPPLATNPRLARAVLYSAHALSIPVKIGVNIVAHNQAFSWSLQHSLCALECAFIISKWLIAIQPRVSEGTIDEEEARLYAYIEDMVIEAEAGGEIGTSSSDLCTRVVSIWARILSGTAHWNVVKMIGNILEAYAQILQTRPC
;
A
#
# COMPACT_ATOMS: atom_id res chain seq x y z
N MET A 1 -12.59 19.08 17.37
CA MET A 1 -11.64 19.99 16.65
C MET A 1 -10.27 19.34 16.44
N LEU A 2 -9.88 18.37 17.27
CA LEU A 2 -8.60 17.65 17.20
C LEU A 2 -8.44 16.75 15.96
N PHE A 3 -9.51 16.12 15.43
CA PHE A 3 -9.43 15.28 14.22
C PHE A 3 -9.05 15.98 12.94
N LEU A 4 -9.60 17.18 12.72
CA LEU A 4 -9.18 18.00 11.60
C LEU A 4 -7.69 18.34 11.74
N GLY A 5 -7.21 18.51 12.98
CA GLY A 5 -5.79 18.64 13.30
C GLY A 5 -4.98 17.41 12.89
N SER A 6 -5.37 16.21 13.33
CA SER A 6 -4.68 14.96 12.98
C SER A 6 -4.70 14.70 11.46
N TYR A 7 -5.84 14.88 10.81
CA TYR A 7 -5.98 14.73 9.35
C TYR A 7 -5.14 15.77 8.58
N THR A 8 -5.16 17.03 9.00
CA THR A 8 -4.35 18.10 8.38
C THR A 8 -2.86 17.84 8.59
N LEU A 9 -2.48 17.38 9.78
CA LEU A 9 -1.09 17.07 10.11
C LEU A 9 -0.55 15.93 9.24
N ILE A 10 -1.32 14.86 9.04
CA ILE A 10 -0.83 13.77 8.18
C ILE A 10 -0.74 14.19 6.71
N LEU A 11 -1.65 15.04 6.22
CA LEU A 11 -1.53 15.63 4.89
C LEU A 11 -0.29 16.53 4.77
N ALA A 12 -0.01 17.35 5.77
CA ALA A 12 1.17 18.20 5.81
C ALA A 12 2.46 17.37 5.81
N LEU A 13 2.49 16.25 6.54
CA LEU A 13 3.64 15.32 6.52
C LEU A 13 3.82 14.67 5.15
N ILE A 14 2.75 14.26 4.46
CA ILE A 14 2.83 13.73 3.09
C ILE A 14 3.37 14.79 2.13
N GLN A 15 2.90 16.04 2.23
CA GLN A 15 3.39 17.15 1.42
C GLN A 15 4.87 17.43 1.71
N HIS A 16 5.27 17.39 2.99
CA HIS A 16 6.66 17.57 3.38
C HIS A 16 7.57 16.48 2.79
N ILE A 17 7.16 15.21 2.85
CA ILE A 17 7.87 14.09 2.17
C ILE A 17 8.02 14.37 0.68
N TYR A 18 6.96 14.84 0.02
CA TYR A 18 7.03 15.20 -1.40
C TYR A 18 8.07 16.30 -1.66
N PHE A 19 8.07 17.37 -0.88
CA PHE A 19 9.04 18.45 -1.03
C PHE A 19 10.47 18.03 -0.76
N LEU A 20 10.71 17.19 0.25
CA LEU A 20 12.04 16.62 0.52
C LEU A 20 12.57 15.83 -0.68
N ARG A 21 11.73 14.97 -1.27
CA ARG A 21 12.11 14.22 -2.48
C ARG A 21 12.30 15.13 -3.69
N ALA A 22 11.43 16.10 -3.89
CA ALA A 22 11.55 17.05 -5.00
C ALA A 22 12.83 17.91 -4.90
N ALA A 23 13.21 18.29 -3.68
CA ALA A 23 14.46 19.00 -3.42
C ALA A 23 15.68 18.11 -3.66
N ALA A 24 15.63 16.85 -3.20
CA ALA A 24 16.70 15.88 -3.43
C ALA A 24 16.94 15.63 -4.92
N LYS A 25 15.89 15.51 -5.74
CA LYS A 25 16.01 15.36 -7.21
C LYS A 25 16.70 16.51 -7.93
N ARG A 26 16.77 17.70 -7.34
CA ARG A 26 17.47 18.87 -7.91
C ARG A 26 18.98 18.85 -7.63
N ARG A 27 19.45 17.93 -6.78
CA ARG A 27 20.86 17.76 -6.45
C ARG A 27 21.60 16.96 -7.55
N PRO A 28 22.94 17.03 -7.60
CA PRO A 28 23.73 16.19 -8.50
C PRO A 28 23.38 14.71 -8.33
N GLU A 29 23.48 13.91 -9.40
CA GLU A 29 23.01 12.50 -9.42
C GLU A 29 23.48 11.65 -8.23
N LYS A 30 24.69 11.88 -7.74
CA LYS A 30 25.28 11.16 -6.60
C LYS A 30 24.63 11.49 -5.23
N GLU A 31 23.78 12.51 -5.17
CA GLU A 31 23.17 13.06 -3.95
C GLU A 31 21.64 13.18 -4.05
N GLN A 32 21.02 12.49 -5.02
CA GLN A 32 19.57 12.58 -5.25
C GLN A 32 18.71 11.85 -4.20
N GLU A 33 19.33 11.24 -3.20
CA GLU A 33 18.63 10.63 -2.07
C GLU A 33 18.26 11.65 -1.00
N VAL A 34 17.16 11.39 -0.30
CA VAL A 34 16.76 12.19 0.87
C VAL A 34 17.78 11.93 1.99
N PRO A 35 18.35 12.98 2.63
CA PRO A 35 19.29 12.81 3.73
C PRO A 35 18.72 11.92 4.84
N SER A 36 19.56 11.05 5.41
CA SER A 36 19.16 10.15 6.50
C SER A 36 18.59 10.90 7.71
N THR A 37 19.14 12.07 8.03
CA THR A 37 18.64 12.96 9.08
C THR A 37 17.18 13.36 8.82
N ASP A 38 16.87 13.86 7.62
CA ASP A 38 15.51 14.25 7.25
C ASP A 38 14.54 13.05 7.32
N MET A 39 14.99 11.87 6.88
CA MET A 39 14.18 10.65 6.97
C MET A 39 13.83 10.28 8.42
N ILE A 40 14.81 10.34 9.33
CA ILE A 40 14.63 10.04 10.76
C ILE A 40 13.65 11.02 11.40
N GLU A 41 13.78 12.30 11.06
CA GLU A 41 12.92 13.37 11.57
C GLU A 41 11.46 13.19 11.14
N VAL A 42 11.24 12.86 9.87
CA VAL A 42 9.89 12.58 9.38
C VAL A 42 9.33 11.29 9.99
N GLU A 43 10.14 10.24 10.12
CA GLU A 43 9.69 9.00 10.77
C GLU A 43 9.27 9.26 12.21
N ARG A 44 10.04 10.07 12.95
CA ARG A 44 9.71 10.49 14.31
C ARG A 44 8.40 11.25 14.36
N ALA A 45 8.16 12.16 13.42
CA ALA A 45 6.89 12.88 13.32
C ALA A 45 5.70 11.93 13.04
N LEU A 46 5.87 10.94 12.16
CA LEU A 46 4.83 9.92 11.86
C LEU A 46 4.52 9.04 13.09
N ARG A 47 5.53 8.66 13.86
CA ARG A 47 5.35 7.93 15.12
C ARG A 47 4.61 8.75 16.17
N ASN A 48 4.97 10.03 16.31
CA ASN A 48 4.28 10.94 17.22
C ASN A 48 2.82 11.13 16.82
N TRP A 49 2.56 11.24 15.51
CA TRP A 49 1.20 11.27 14.97
C TRP A 49 0.42 10.00 15.36
N GLN A 50 1.02 8.82 15.16
CA GLN A 50 0.37 7.54 15.49
C GLN A 50 0.11 7.38 16.99
N ASN A 51 1.04 7.82 17.83
CA ASN A 51 0.86 7.79 19.29
C ASN A 51 -0.28 8.72 19.72
N GLY A 52 -0.33 9.95 19.19
CA GLY A 52 -1.42 10.88 19.45
C GLY A 52 -2.77 10.34 18.97
N TRP A 53 -2.79 9.68 17.80
CA TRP A 53 -3.98 9.03 17.27
C TRP A 53 -4.54 7.95 18.21
N ASN A 54 -3.67 7.09 18.75
CA ASN A 54 -4.07 5.99 19.63
C ASN A 54 -4.56 6.45 21.01
N GLN A 55 -4.16 7.65 21.45
CA GLN A 55 -4.55 8.22 22.74
C GLN A 55 -5.84 9.04 22.67
N ASP A 56 -6.34 9.33 21.45
CA ASP A 56 -7.53 10.14 21.24
C ASP A 56 -8.80 9.26 21.34
N PRO A 57 -9.69 9.50 22.33
CA PRO A 57 -10.93 8.72 22.53
C PRO A 57 -11.89 8.79 21.35
N GLU A 58 -11.76 9.84 20.55
CA GLU A 58 -12.70 10.25 19.53
C GLU A 58 -12.22 9.59 18.16
N SER A 59 -11.05 8.90 18.15
CA SER A 59 -10.44 8.09 17.05
C SER A 59 -11.11 6.72 16.81
N PHE A 60 -12.32 6.52 17.31
CA PHE A 60 -13.00 5.23 17.26
C PHE A 60 -13.37 4.81 15.82
N LEU A 61 -12.94 3.59 15.43
CA LEU A 61 -13.16 3.01 14.11
C LEU A 61 -14.36 2.03 14.04
N GLY A 62 -15.13 1.87 15.11
CA GLY A 62 -16.20 0.89 15.15
C GLY A 62 -17.50 1.31 14.43
N PRO A 63 -18.39 0.34 14.14
CA PRO A 63 -19.69 0.60 13.53
C PRO A 63 -20.49 1.56 14.42
N GLY A 64 -20.89 2.72 13.87
CA GLY A 64 -21.63 3.76 14.60
C GLY A 64 -20.81 4.99 15.02
N SER A 65 -19.52 5.06 14.69
CA SER A 65 -18.74 6.29 14.87
C SER A 65 -19.27 7.41 13.95
N PRO A 66 -19.69 8.58 14.48
CA PRO A 66 -20.13 9.72 13.65
C PRO A 66 -19.00 10.28 12.77
N LEU A 67 -17.74 9.94 13.08
CA LEU A 67 -16.52 10.38 12.38
C LEU A 67 -15.76 9.23 11.70
N GLY A 68 -16.31 8.01 11.73
CA GLY A 68 -15.69 6.78 11.24
C GLY A 68 -14.99 6.89 9.87
N PRO A 69 -15.61 7.52 8.85
CA PRO A 69 -15.00 7.67 7.53
C PRO A 69 -13.71 8.51 7.51
N ILE A 70 -13.60 9.54 8.35
CA ILE A 70 -12.44 10.44 8.39
C ILE A 70 -11.28 9.76 9.13
N SER A 71 -11.58 9.10 10.24
CA SER A 71 -10.63 8.31 11.01
C SER A 71 -10.04 7.16 10.18
N PHE A 72 -10.90 6.48 9.43
CA PHE A 72 -10.48 5.47 8.46
C PHE A 72 -9.53 6.07 7.41
N ASN A 73 -9.88 7.23 6.83
CA ASN A 73 -9.01 7.93 5.85
C ASN A 73 -7.64 8.31 6.42
N ALA A 74 -7.57 8.76 7.67
CA ALA A 74 -6.32 9.17 8.29
C ALA A 74 -5.31 8.01 8.40
N THR A 75 -5.79 6.79 8.69
CA THR A 75 -4.93 5.60 8.70
C THR A 75 -4.39 5.23 7.31
N ALA A 76 -5.18 5.43 6.25
CA ALA A 76 -4.71 5.26 4.87
C ALA A 76 -3.64 6.30 4.49
N LEU A 77 -3.82 7.56 4.92
CA LEU A 77 -2.83 8.60 4.74
C LEU A 77 -1.52 8.29 5.49
N LEU A 78 -1.60 7.77 6.72
CA LEU A 78 -0.42 7.33 7.47
C LEU A 78 0.38 6.26 6.72
N ARG A 79 -0.31 5.24 6.17
CA ARG A 79 0.33 4.20 5.36
C ARG A 79 1.00 4.77 4.12
N MET A 80 0.31 5.64 3.37
CA MET A 80 0.91 6.33 2.23
C MET A 80 2.13 7.16 2.64
N ALA A 81 2.12 7.81 3.80
CA ALA A 81 3.28 8.56 4.28
C ALA A 81 4.49 7.63 4.54
N TYR A 82 4.29 6.49 5.21
CA TYR A 82 5.36 5.51 5.40
C TYR A 82 5.86 4.92 4.07
N ILE A 83 4.97 4.60 3.13
CA ILE A 83 5.35 4.13 1.79
C ILE A 83 6.19 5.19 1.09
N ARG A 84 5.67 6.42 0.98
CA ARG A 84 6.32 7.52 0.26
C ARG A 84 7.60 8.00 0.94
N LEU A 85 7.77 7.82 2.25
CA LEU A 85 9.03 8.11 2.94
C LEU A 85 10.13 7.13 2.52
N ASN A 86 9.78 5.86 2.27
CA ASN A 86 10.75 4.81 1.99
C ASN A 86 10.93 4.52 0.49
N VAL A 87 9.91 4.79 -0.32
CA VAL A 87 9.90 4.49 -1.76
C VAL A 87 9.51 5.72 -2.55
N ASP A 88 10.35 6.10 -3.53
CA ASP A 88 9.94 7.07 -4.54
C ASP A 88 9.27 6.35 -5.71
N LEU A 89 7.95 6.31 -5.66
CA LEU A 89 7.14 5.75 -6.75
C LEU A 89 7.23 6.60 -8.04
N GLY A 90 7.69 7.86 -7.96
CA GLY A 90 8.03 8.70 -9.11
C GLY A 90 7.07 8.64 -10.29
N SER A 91 7.65 8.50 -11.48
CA SER A 91 6.96 8.30 -12.76
C SER A 91 6.32 6.92 -12.89
N TRP A 92 6.69 5.94 -12.06
CA TRP A 92 6.18 4.56 -12.17
C TRP A 92 4.68 4.46 -11.89
N ARG A 93 4.11 5.41 -11.15
CA ARG A 93 2.66 5.52 -10.96
C ARG A 93 1.90 5.84 -12.25
N ALA A 94 2.53 6.57 -13.17
CA ALA A 94 1.99 6.97 -14.48
C ALA A 94 0.51 7.44 -14.49
N LEU A 95 -0.02 7.95 -13.37
CA LEU A 95 -1.46 8.27 -13.24
C LEU A 95 -1.94 9.33 -14.24
N ASN A 96 -1.01 10.08 -14.83
CA ASN A 96 -1.27 11.07 -15.87
C ASN A 96 -1.57 10.46 -17.25
N THR A 97 -1.36 9.16 -17.47
CA THR A 97 -1.79 8.48 -18.71
C THR A 97 -3.30 8.29 -18.75
N HIS A 98 -3.95 8.22 -17.58
CA HIS A 98 -5.37 7.89 -17.43
C HIS A 98 -5.78 6.54 -18.06
N ASP A 99 -4.81 5.69 -18.40
CA ASP A 99 -5.01 4.37 -18.97
C ASP A 99 -4.55 3.28 -17.99
N PRO A 100 -5.44 2.36 -17.54
CA PRO A 100 -5.09 1.34 -16.57
C PRO A 100 -3.97 0.40 -17.02
N HIS A 101 -3.90 0.09 -18.31
CA HIS A 101 -2.90 -0.85 -18.85
C HIS A 101 -1.51 -0.20 -18.89
N ASP A 102 -1.40 1.03 -19.36
CA ASP A 102 -0.13 1.78 -19.36
C ASP A 102 0.43 1.94 -17.95
N ILE A 103 -0.44 2.20 -16.97
CA ILE A 103 -0.05 2.29 -15.56
C ILE A 103 0.42 0.92 -15.05
N ALA A 104 -0.30 -0.15 -15.34
CA ALA A 104 0.10 -1.50 -14.95
C ALA A 104 1.46 -1.92 -15.55
N VAL A 105 1.70 -1.59 -16.82
CA VAL A 105 2.99 -1.81 -17.49
C VAL A 105 4.10 -0.99 -16.84
N SER A 106 3.82 0.28 -16.51
CA SER A 106 4.76 1.15 -15.81
C SER A 106 5.13 0.58 -14.43
N ILE A 107 4.15 0.13 -13.66
CA ILE A 107 4.37 -0.56 -12.37
C ILE A 107 5.21 -1.82 -12.58
N TYR A 108 4.86 -2.68 -13.54
CA TYR A 108 5.61 -3.90 -13.82
C TYR A 108 7.08 -3.62 -14.15
N ARG A 109 7.36 -2.60 -14.98
CA ARG A 109 8.71 -2.22 -15.39
C ARG A 109 9.54 -1.54 -14.29
N SER A 110 8.93 -1.11 -13.18
CA SER A 110 9.70 -0.48 -12.11
C SER A 110 10.70 -1.49 -11.51
N PRO A 111 11.91 -1.05 -11.11
CA PRO A 111 12.89 -1.96 -10.52
C PRO A 111 12.38 -2.57 -9.21
N PRO A 112 12.89 -3.76 -8.82
CA PRO A 112 12.68 -4.30 -7.48
C PRO A 112 13.18 -3.33 -6.41
N LEU A 113 12.61 -3.42 -5.20
CA LEU A 113 12.98 -2.52 -4.10
C LEU A 113 14.15 -3.09 -3.30
N ALA A 114 15.11 -2.23 -2.95
CA ALA A 114 16.21 -2.61 -2.06
C ALA A 114 15.67 -2.97 -0.66
N THR A 115 15.82 -4.23 -0.25
CA THR A 115 15.35 -4.72 1.04
C THR A 115 16.11 -4.07 2.19
N ASN A 116 15.38 -3.43 3.10
CA ASN A 116 15.93 -2.82 4.31
C ASN A 116 14.84 -2.75 5.41
N PRO A 117 15.20 -2.58 6.69
CA PRO A 117 14.24 -2.61 7.79
C PRO A 117 13.12 -1.55 7.70
N ARG A 118 13.41 -0.37 7.10
CA ARG A 118 12.41 0.68 6.94
C ARG A 118 11.38 0.32 5.87
N LEU A 119 11.85 -0.28 4.77
CA LEU A 119 10.99 -0.84 3.74
C LEU A 119 10.12 -1.97 4.29
N ALA A 120 10.70 -2.90 5.06
CA ALA A 120 9.97 -4.00 5.68
C ALA A 120 8.79 -3.50 6.54
N ARG A 121 8.98 -2.39 7.29
CA ARG A 121 7.87 -1.76 8.03
C ARG A 121 6.77 -1.22 7.13
N ALA A 122 7.11 -0.57 6.02
CA ALA A 122 6.12 -0.06 5.07
C ALA A 122 5.33 -1.20 4.40
N VAL A 123 6.00 -2.33 4.11
CA VAL A 123 5.38 -3.56 3.62
C VAL A 123 4.47 -4.16 4.68
N LEU A 124 4.90 -4.25 5.94
CA LEU A 124 4.07 -4.73 7.06
C LEU A 124 2.78 -3.92 7.21
N TYR A 125 2.86 -2.58 7.17
CA TYR A 125 1.66 -1.74 7.22
C TYR A 125 0.74 -1.94 6.01
N SER A 126 1.31 -2.24 4.84
CA SER A 126 0.55 -2.52 3.63
C SER A 126 -0.13 -3.88 3.69
N ALA A 127 0.57 -4.91 4.18
CA ALA A 127 0.02 -6.24 4.41
C ALA A 127 -1.09 -6.19 5.48
N HIS A 128 -0.89 -5.44 6.56
CA HIS A 128 -1.93 -5.22 7.56
C HIS A 128 -3.19 -4.58 6.96
N ALA A 129 -3.02 -3.58 6.08
CA ALA A 129 -4.13 -2.95 5.39
C ALA A 129 -4.94 -3.92 4.52
N LEU A 130 -4.28 -4.90 3.90
CA LEU A 130 -4.92 -5.97 3.12
C LEU A 130 -5.58 -7.02 4.04
N SER A 131 -4.98 -7.30 5.19
CA SER A 131 -5.53 -8.30 6.13
C SER A 131 -6.91 -7.94 6.68
N ILE A 132 -7.24 -6.65 6.77
CA ILE A 132 -8.55 -6.18 7.25
C ILE A 132 -9.68 -6.61 6.31
N PRO A 133 -9.67 -6.25 5.00
CA PRO A 133 -10.69 -6.72 4.07
C PRO A 133 -10.66 -8.24 3.85
N VAL A 134 -9.49 -8.90 3.95
CA VAL A 134 -9.42 -10.37 3.91
C VAL A 134 -10.22 -11.00 5.05
N LYS A 135 -10.02 -10.55 6.29
CA LYS A 135 -10.75 -11.06 7.47
C LYS A 135 -12.25 -10.77 7.43
N ILE A 136 -12.66 -9.69 6.77
CA ILE A 136 -14.08 -9.37 6.55
C ILE A 136 -14.68 -10.28 5.45
N GLY A 137 -13.84 -10.73 4.52
CA GLY A 137 -14.21 -11.46 3.32
C GLY A 137 -14.11 -10.56 2.09
N VAL A 138 -13.19 -10.88 1.17
CA VAL A 138 -12.88 -10.10 -0.03
C VAL A 138 -14.12 -9.90 -0.90
N ASN A 139 -14.95 -10.93 -1.07
CA ASN A 139 -16.18 -10.82 -1.88
C ASN A 139 -17.24 -9.95 -1.20
N ILE A 140 -17.36 -10.01 0.13
CA ILE A 140 -18.29 -9.18 0.90
C ILE A 140 -17.89 -7.71 0.73
N VAL A 141 -16.60 -7.43 0.90
CA VAL A 141 -16.05 -6.09 0.70
C VAL A 141 -16.29 -5.64 -0.73
N ALA A 142 -16.00 -6.45 -1.75
CA ALA A 142 -16.19 -6.13 -3.16
C ALA A 142 -17.66 -5.85 -3.54
N HIS A 143 -18.65 -6.49 -2.92
CA HIS A 143 -20.06 -6.22 -3.24
C HIS A 143 -20.64 -5.04 -2.47
N ASN A 144 -20.22 -4.82 -1.21
CA ASN A 144 -20.76 -3.77 -0.35
C ASN A 144 -20.01 -2.42 -0.45
N GLN A 145 -19.32 -2.18 -1.57
CA GLN A 145 -18.48 -0.99 -1.86
C GLN A 145 -19.26 0.34 -1.85
N ALA A 146 -20.58 0.30 -1.72
CA ALA A 146 -21.47 1.44 -1.87
C ALA A 146 -21.23 2.57 -0.86
N PHE A 147 -20.44 2.41 0.21
CA PHE A 147 -20.27 3.46 1.22
C PHE A 147 -18.85 3.74 1.77
N SER A 148 -17.77 3.04 1.36
CA SER A 148 -16.50 3.09 2.15
C SER A 148 -15.22 3.54 1.44
N TRP A 149 -15.08 3.41 0.11
CA TRP A 149 -13.80 3.74 -0.54
C TRP A 149 -13.72 5.21 -0.91
N SER A 150 -12.97 5.96 -0.10
CA SER A 150 -12.53 7.30 -0.47
C SER A 150 -11.38 7.23 -1.48
N LEU A 151 -11.14 8.36 -2.16
CA LEU A 151 -9.99 8.53 -3.05
C LEU A 151 -8.67 8.17 -2.34
N GLN A 152 -8.50 8.56 -1.08
CA GLN A 152 -7.32 8.28 -0.29
C GLN A 152 -7.12 6.78 -0.07
N HIS A 153 -8.18 6.02 0.16
CA HIS A 153 -8.09 4.58 0.34
C HIS A 153 -7.73 3.86 -0.95
N SER A 154 -8.33 4.23 -2.08
CA SER A 154 -8.00 3.61 -3.37
C SER A 154 -6.55 3.89 -3.78
N LEU A 155 -6.07 5.13 -3.59
CA LEU A 155 -4.67 5.45 -3.82
C LEU A 155 -3.74 4.69 -2.86
N CYS A 156 -4.11 4.60 -1.58
CA CYS A 156 -3.35 3.81 -0.62
C CYS A 156 -3.32 2.32 -1.02
N ALA A 157 -4.43 1.75 -1.48
CA ALA A 157 -4.50 0.37 -1.94
C ALA A 157 -3.57 0.11 -3.13
N LEU A 158 -3.53 1.03 -4.11
CA LEU A 158 -2.58 0.95 -5.22
C LEU A 158 -1.12 0.97 -4.72
N GLU A 159 -0.78 1.92 -3.83
CA GLU A 159 0.59 2.05 -3.30
C GLU A 159 0.97 0.85 -2.41
N CYS A 160 0.03 0.29 -1.66
CA CYS A 160 0.20 -0.94 -0.88
C CYS A 160 0.43 -2.16 -1.76
N ALA A 161 -0.37 -2.34 -2.83
CA ALA A 161 -0.16 -3.41 -3.79
C ALA A 161 1.20 -3.28 -4.48
N PHE A 162 1.58 -2.07 -4.89
CA PHE A 162 2.90 -1.80 -5.48
C PHE A 162 4.02 -2.24 -4.54
N ILE A 163 4.05 -1.74 -3.30
CA ILE A 163 5.19 -1.97 -2.41
C ILE A 163 5.31 -3.43 -2.01
N ILE A 164 4.18 -4.12 -1.75
CA ILE A 164 4.20 -5.55 -1.44
C ILE A 164 4.70 -6.33 -2.66
N SER A 165 4.18 -6.05 -3.87
CA SER A 165 4.59 -6.77 -5.08
C SER A 165 6.09 -6.64 -5.35
N LYS A 166 6.65 -5.42 -5.25
CA LYS A 166 8.07 -5.18 -5.52
C LYS A 166 9.00 -5.67 -4.42
N TRP A 167 8.52 -5.73 -3.18
CA TRP A 167 9.25 -6.38 -2.10
C TRP A 167 9.26 -7.91 -2.28
N LEU A 168 8.14 -8.52 -2.64
CA LEU A 168 8.06 -9.96 -2.93
C LEU A 168 8.99 -10.35 -4.09
N ILE A 169 9.01 -9.58 -5.18
CA ILE A 169 9.95 -9.77 -6.28
C ILE A 169 11.41 -9.71 -5.78
N ALA A 170 11.74 -8.74 -4.94
CA ALA A 170 13.11 -8.57 -4.44
C ALA A 170 13.54 -9.67 -3.47
N ILE A 171 12.61 -10.21 -2.67
CA ILE A 171 12.93 -11.21 -1.65
C ILE A 171 12.87 -12.65 -2.18
N GLN A 172 12.10 -12.93 -3.24
CA GLN A 172 11.88 -14.28 -3.77
C GLN A 172 13.18 -15.09 -4.02
N PRO A 173 14.25 -14.53 -4.61
CA PRO A 173 15.51 -15.27 -4.78
C PRO A 173 16.14 -15.64 -3.42
N ARG A 174 16.11 -14.71 -2.46
CA ARG A 174 16.66 -14.90 -1.11
C ARG A 174 15.87 -15.93 -0.30
N VAL A 175 14.54 -15.97 -0.46
CA VAL A 175 13.70 -17.03 0.12
C VAL A 175 14.12 -18.39 -0.41
N SER A 176 14.31 -18.49 -1.74
CA SER A 176 14.68 -19.74 -2.41
C SER A 176 16.07 -20.22 -2.01
N GLU A 177 17.00 -19.29 -1.73
CA GLU A 177 18.35 -19.57 -1.25
C GLU A 177 18.44 -19.77 0.27
N GLY A 178 17.37 -19.49 1.03
CA GLY A 178 17.36 -19.55 2.49
C GLY A 178 18.20 -18.45 3.17
N THR A 179 18.35 -17.28 2.53
CA THR A 179 19.22 -16.17 2.98
C THR A 179 18.44 -14.96 3.54
N ILE A 180 17.15 -15.15 3.84
CA ILE A 180 16.31 -14.13 4.50
C ILE A 180 16.58 -14.10 6.00
N ASP A 181 16.46 -12.93 6.61
CA ASP A 181 16.53 -12.81 8.07
C ASP A 181 15.21 -13.22 8.75
N GLU A 182 15.20 -13.26 10.09
CA GLU A 182 14.03 -13.68 10.86
C GLU A 182 12.83 -12.72 10.71
N GLU A 183 13.08 -11.41 10.59
CA GLU A 183 12.01 -10.42 10.44
C GLU A 183 11.38 -10.51 9.04
N GLU A 184 12.21 -10.67 8.02
CA GLU A 184 11.84 -10.92 6.63
C GLU A 184 11.05 -12.22 6.49
N ALA A 185 11.49 -13.31 7.14
CA ALA A 185 10.79 -14.60 7.13
C ALA A 185 9.39 -14.48 7.77
N ARG A 186 9.28 -13.81 8.93
CA ARG A 186 8.00 -13.57 9.60
C ARG A 186 7.06 -12.74 8.74
N LEU A 187 7.56 -11.70 8.06
CA LEU A 187 6.76 -10.86 7.18
C LEU A 187 6.30 -11.62 5.93
N TYR A 188 7.17 -12.44 5.34
CA TYR A 188 6.82 -13.30 4.21
C TYR A 188 5.71 -14.29 4.60
N ALA A 189 5.89 -15.02 5.71
CA ALA A 189 4.89 -15.96 6.22
C ALA A 189 3.55 -15.27 6.54
N TYR A 190 3.57 -14.08 7.12
CA TYR A 190 2.35 -13.30 7.38
C TYR A 190 1.58 -12.97 6.09
N ILE A 191 2.28 -12.63 5.01
CA ILE A 191 1.66 -12.35 3.72
C ILE A 191 1.11 -13.64 3.11
N GLU A 192 1.85 -14.75 3.19
CA GLU A 192 1.42 -16.06 2.71
C GLU A 192 0.14 -16.54 3.42
N ASP A 193 0.12 -16.51 4.76
CA ASP A 193 -1.04 -16.87 5.58
C ASP A 193 -2.28 -16.05 5.21
N MET A 194 -2.10 -14.73 5.03
CA MET A 194 -3.17 -13.82 4.62
C MET A 194 -3.73 -14.18 3.24
N VAL A 195 -2.88 -14.58 2.29
CA VAL A 195 -3.34 -15.00 0.95
C VAL A 195 -4.07 -16.34 1.03
N ILE A 196 -3.58 -17.30 1.83
CA ILE A 196 -4.24 -18.58 2.07
C ILE A 196 -5.63 -18.35 2.68
N GLU A 197 -5.75 -17.45 3.65
CA GLU A 197 -7.03 -17.08 4.27
C GLU A 197 -8.02 -16.53 3.24
N ALA A 198 -7.56 -15.63 2.36
CA ALA A 198 -8.39 -15.08 1.28
C ALA A 198 -8.86 -16.16 0.30
N GLU A 199 -8.00 -17.12 -0.06
CA GLU A 199 -8.39 -18.19 -0.98
C GLU A 199 -9.35 -19.20 -0.34
N ALA A 200 -9.17 -19.52 0.94
CA ALA A 200 -10.04 -20.44 1.68
C ALA A 200 -11.49 -19.95 1.74
N GLY A 201 -11.72 -18.64 1.72
CA GLY A 201 -13.06 -18.05 1.61
C GLY A 201 -13.73 -18.23 0.22
N GLY A 202 -13.09 -18.93 -0.72
CA GLY A 202 -13.55 -19.08 -2.11
C GLY A 202 -13.37 -17.79 -2.93
N GLU A 203 -12.46 -16.91 -2.51
CA GLU A 203 -12.45 -15.51 -2.93
C GLU A 203 -11.57 -15.23 -4.16
N ILE A 204 -10.67 -16.17 -4.49
CA ILE A 204 -9.80 -16.17 -5.66
C ILE A 204 -9.63 -17.62 -6.10
N GLY A 205 -9.77 -17.90 -7.40
CA GLY A 205 -9.52 -19.25 -7.90
C GLY A 205 -8.09 -19.69 -7.55
N THR A 206 -7.92 -20.95 -7.15
CA THR A 206 -6.61 -21.56 -6.86
C THR A 206 -5.78 -21.61 -8.14
N SER A 207 -5.22 -20.47 -8.54
CA SER A 207 -4.29 -20.39 -9.65
C SER A 207 -2.93 -20.81 -9.13
N SER A 208 -2.18 -21.60 -9.91
CA SER A 208 -0.79 -21.98 -9.63
C SER A 208 0.18 -20.78 -9.72
N SER A 209 -0.29 -19.56 -9.46
CA SER A 209 0.48 -18.34 -9.58
C SER A 209 1.31 -18.09 -8.32
N ASP A 210 2.40 -17.36 -8.49
CA ASP A 210 3.29 -16.98 -7.40
C ASP A 210 2.59 -16.06 -6.37
N LEU A 211 3.18 -15.93 -5.17
CA LEU A 211 2.60 -15.16 -4.07
C LEU A 211 2.34 -13.69 -4.44
N CYS A 212 3.20 -13.07 -5.25
CA CYS A 212 3.05 -11.68 -5.68
C CYS A 212 1.80 -11.51 -6.56
N THR A 213 1.63 -12.38 -7.55
CA THR A 213 0.43 -12.39 -8.41
C THR A 213 -0.85 -12.55 -7.60
N ARG A 214 -0.85 -13.44 -6.60
CA ARG A 214 -2.02 -13.67 -5.72
C ARG A 214 -2.36 -12.43 -4.89
N VAL A 215 -1.37 -11.78 -4.27
CA VAL A 215 -1.58 -10.53 -3.51
C VAL A 215 -2.21 -9.43 -4.37
N VAL A 216 -1.68 -9.21 -5.58
CA VAL A 216 -2.21 -8.18 -6.49
C VAL A 216 -3.64 -8.52 -6.92
N SER A 217 -3.93 -9.80 -7.16
CA SER A 217 -5.27 -10.29 -7.50
C SER A 217 -6.29 -10.06 -6.37
N ILE A 218 -5.89 -10.21 -5.11
CA ILE A 218 -6.76 -9.87 -3.95
C ILE A 218 -7.11 -8.38 -3.99
N TRP A 219 -6.12 -7.49 -4.14
CA TRP A 219 -6.38 -6.06 -4.21
C TRP A 219 -7.29 -5.69 -5.39
N ALA A 220 -7.06 -6.28 -6.56
CA ALA A 220 -7.90 -6.08 -7.74
C ALA A 220 -9.34 -6.51 -7.45
N ARG A 221 -9.53 -7.68 -6.85
CA ARG A 221 -10.86 -8.20 -6.49
C ARG A 221 -11.57 -7.30 -5.49
N ILE A 222 -10.88 -6.86 -4.43
CA ILE A 222 -11.43 -5.92 -3.43
C ILE A 222 -11.97 -4.64 -4.08
N LEU A 223 -11.31 -4.14 -5.13
CA LEU A 223 -11.66 -2.89 -5.81
C LEU A 223 -12.51 -3.07 -7.08
N SER A 224 -12.88 -4.32 -7.41
CA SER A 224 -13.64 -4.66 -8.63
C SER A 224 -15.14 -4.35 -8.57
N GLY A 225 -15.65 -4.00 -7.39
CA GLY A 225 -17.08 -3.80 -7.17
C GLY A 225 -17.68 -2.53 -7.79
N THR A 226 -18.98 -2.34 -7.56
CA THR A 226 -19.70 -1.15 -8.00
C THR A 226 -19.29 0.07 -7.17
N ALA A 227 -18.20 0.72 -7.58
CA ALA A 227 -17.72 1.92 -6.90
C ALA A 227 -18.44 3.19 -7.40
N HIS A 228 -18.68 4.12 -6.48
CA HIS A 228 -19.24 5.44 -6.79
C HIS A 228 -18.25 6.34 -7.55
N TRP A 229 -16.96 6.25 -7.20
CA TRP A 229 -15.92 7.07 -7.81
C TRP A 229 -15.26 6.35 -8.98
N ASN A 230 -15.18 7.01 -10.13
CA ASN A 230 -14.47 6.48 -11.31
C ASN A 230 -13.00 6.17 -11.02
N VAL A 231 -12.37 6.89 -10.11
CA VAL A 231 -10.98 6.63 -9.71
C VAL A 231 -10.84 5.27 -9.03
N VAL A 232 -11.80 4.86 -8.19
CA VAL A 232 -11.76 3.53 -7.53
C VAL A 232 -11.79 2.43 -8.59
N LYS A 233 -12.69 2.56 -9.59
CA LYS A 233 -12.77 1.63 -10.73
C LYS A 233 -11.48 1.61 -11.54
N MET A 234 -10.91 2.78 -11.81
CA MET A 234 -9.62 2.89 -12.51
C MET A 234 -8.51 2.17 -11.75
N ILE A 235 -8.42 2.34 -10.42
CA ILE A 235 -7.44 1.63 -9.58
C ILE A 235 -7.67 0.12 -9.61
N GLY A 236 -8.92 -0.35 -9.49
CA GLY A 236 -9.25 -1.77 -9.61
C GLY A 236 -8.78 -2.34 -10.96
N ASN A 237 -9.05 -1.64 -12.05
CA ASN A 237 -8.61 -2.02 -13.40
C ASN A 237 -7.09 -2.02 -13.57
N ILE A 238 -6.38 -1.09 -12.92
CA ILE A 238 -4.90 -1.08 -12.93
C ILE A 238 -4.35 -2.35 -12.28
N LEU A 239 -4.90 -2.72 -11.11
CA LEU A 239 -4.45 -3.90 -10.37
C LEU A 239 -4.81 -5.20 -11.09
N GLU A 240 -5.98 -5.26 -11.72
CA GLU A 240 -6.38 -6.38 -12.57
C GLU A 240 -5.42 -6.54 -13.76
N ALA A 241 -5.14 -5.46 -14.50
CA ALA A 241 -4.19 -5.49 -15.61
C ALA A 241 -2.77 -5.86 -15.13
N TYR A 242 -2.36 -5.39 -13.95
CA TYR A 242 -1.07 -5.73 -13.37
C TYR A 242 -0.98 -7.21 -12.98
N ALA A 243 -2.02 -7.77 -12.36
CA ALA A 243 -2.10 -9.20 -12.06
C ALA A 243 -2.00 -10.05 -13.34
N GLN A 244 -2.68 -9.66 -14.41
CA GLN A 244 -2.60 -10.36 -15.71
C GLN A 244 -1.19 -10.33 -16.30
N ILE A 245 -0.49 -9.20 -16.20
CA ILE A 245 0.92 -9.10 -16.63
C ILE A 245 1.78 -10.08 -15.82
N LEU A 246 1.63 -10.11 -14.49
CA LEU A 246 2.39 -11.00 -13.60
C LEU A 246 2.08 -12.49 -13.88
N GLN A 247 0.83 -12.85 -14.18
CA GLN A 247 0.48 -14.24 -14.57
C GLN A 247 1.21 -14.70 -15.82
N THR A 248 1.37 -13.82 -16.82
CA THR A 248 2.08 -14.17 -18.07
C THR A 248 3.60 -14.12 -17.94
N ARG A 249 4.11 -13.38 -16.95
CA ARG A 249 5.54 -13.13 -16.72
C ARG A 249 5.79 -13.10 -15.21
N PRO A 250 5.83 -14.28 -14.57
CA PRO A 250 5.95 -14.38 -13.12
C PRO A 250 7.25 -13.73 -12.62
N CYS A 251 7.20 -13.35 -11.35
CA CYS A 251 8.24 -12.63 -10.61
C CYS A 251 9.58 -13.38 -10.52
#